data_AF-A0A7I7Q5P5-F1
#
_entry.id   AF-A0A7I7Q5P5-F1
#
_cell.length_a   1.000
_cell.length_b   1.000
_cell.length_c   1.000
_cell.angle_alpha   90.00
_cell.angle_beta   90.00
_cell.angle_gamma   90.00
#
_symmetry.space_group_name_H-M   'P 1'
#
loop_
_entity.id
_entity.type
_entity.pdbx_description
1 polymer ?
#
loop_
_entity_poly.entity_id
_entity_poly.type
_entity_poly.pdbx_seq_one_letter_code
_entity_poly.pdbx_strand_id
1 'polypeptide(L)'
;MGNTAVKGCVGGTPYDTAGMRHHMADEPQGDASMPGGEKADPATVFAALAEIIYQGSDVTEMYAAICVAATLTVRGCDHASLLVLDGDRYVTVGASDALAKKIDQMELDAGDGPCLDAIEEETPRSTPT
;
A
#
# COMPACT_ATOMS: atom_id res chain seq x y z
N MET A 1 16.94 -16.48 -0.69
CA MET A 1 16.43 -15.24 -0.06
C MET A 1 15.38 -14.69 -1.01
N GLY A 2 14.13 -14.55 -0.56
CA GLY A 2 13.04 -14.04 -1.41
C GLY A 2 13.06 -12.52 -1.48
N ASN A 3 12.85 -11.97 -2.68
CA ASN A 3 12.71 -10.53 -2.88
C ASN A 3 11.34 -10.07 -2.37
N THR A 4 11.26 -8.87 -1.79
CA THR A 4 10.06 -8.32 -1.13
C THR A 4 9.78 -6.91 -1.63
N ALA A 5 8.54 -6.61 -2.01
CA ALA A 5 8.08 -5.27 -2.34
C ALA A 5 7.02 -4.79 -1.34
N VAL A 6 7.17 -3.56 -0.86
CA VAL A 6 6.16 -2.84 -0.08
C VAL A 6 5.51 -1.82 -1.00
N LYS A 7 4.18 -1.84 -1.14
CA LYS A 7 3.44 -0.81 -1.89
C LYS A 7 2.73 0.12 -0.93
N GLY A 8 2.81 1.41 -1.19
CA GLY A 8 1.93 2.42 -0.62
C GLY A 8 1.08 3.04 -1.73
N CYS A 9 -0.24 3.07 -1.56
CA CYS A 9 -1.17 3.75 -2.46
C CYS A 9 -1.89 4.89 -1.73
N VAL A 10 -2.08 6.00 -2.42
CA VAL A 10 -3.02 7.06 -1.98
C VAL A 10 -4.45 6.57 -2.27
N GLY A 11 -5.38 6.81 -1.36
CA GLY A 11 -6.81 6.67 -1.58
C GLY A 11 -7.30 7.70 -2.58
N GLY A 12 -7.19 7.38 -3.86
CA GLY A 12 -7.67 8.15 -5.01
C GLY A 12 -7.40 7.31 -6.25
N THR A 13 -8.45 6.96 -6.99
CA THR A 13 -8.45 5.92 -8.03
C THR A 13 -7.25 6.00 -9.01
N PRO A 14 -6.48 4.91 -9.22
CA PRO A 14 -5.60 4.80 -10.38
C PRO A 14 -6.29 4.25 -11.64
N TYR A 15 -7.58 3.90 -11.58
CA TYR A 15 -8.30 3.28 -12.70
C TYR A 15 -9.55 4.11 -13.07
N ASP A 16 -9.35 5.16 -13.86
CA ASP A 16 -10.43 5.69 -14.71
C ASP A 16 -10.71 4.67 -15.82
N THR A 17 -11.56 3.70 -15.52
CA THR A 17 -12.21 2.87 -16.54
C THR A 17 -13.63 3.38 -16.78
N ALA A 18 -13.79 4.46 -17.56
CA ALA A 18 -14.80 4.52 -18.64
C ALA A 18 -14.95 5.93 -19.22
N GLY A 19 -14.46 6.12 -20.44
CA GLY A 19 -15.07 7.06 -21.37
C GLY A 19 -16.49 6.60 -21.72
N MET A 20 -17.50 7.10 -21.01
CA MET A 20 -18.90 7.06 -21.44
C MET A 20 -19.56 8.40 -21.07
N ARG A 21 -19.72 9.27 -22.07
CA ARG A 21 -20.39 10.57 -21.92
C ARG A 21 -21.86 10.34 -21.55
N HIS A 22 -22.39 11.10 -20.59
CA HIS A 22 -23.57 11.96 -20.77
C HIS A 22 -23.97 12.72 -19.47
N HIS A 23 -24.09 14.05 -19.63
CA HIS A 23 -25.01 15.00 -18.97
C HIS A 23 -24.71 15.61 -17.57
N MET A 24 -24.50 16.93 -17.57
CA MET A 24 -24.49 17.90 -16.44
C MET A 24 -25.82 17.96 -15.68
N ALA A 25 -25.75 18.12 -14.34
CA ALA A 25 -26.53 19.08 -13.55
C ALA A 25 -25.91 19.33 -12.15
N ASP A 26 -25.47 20.57 -11.94
CA ASP A 26 -25.36 21.43 -10.74
C ASP A 26 -25.03 20.88 -9.33
N GLU A 27 -23.95 21.43 -8.75
CA GLU A 27 -23.45 21.29 -7.37
C GLU A 27 -24.29 22.09 -6.36
N PRO A 28 -24.15 21.81 -5.05
CA PRO A 28 -23.42 22.82 -4.28
C PRO A 28 -22.24 22.24 -3.49
N GLN A 29 -21.10 22.89 -3.68
CA GLN A 29 -19.81 22.73 -3.01
C GLN A 29 -19.95 22.47 -1.50
N GLY A 30 -19.48 21.29 -1.07
CA GLY A 30 -19.01 21.06 0.29
C GLY A 30 -17.49 21.24 0.34
N ASP A 31 -17.02 22.44 0.68
CA ASP A 31 -15.64 22.61 1.14
C ASP A 31 -15.54 22.07 2.57
N ALA A 32 -15.29 20.77 2.66
CA ALA A 32 -14.70 20.16 3.83
C ALA A 32 -13.37 19.55 3.38
N SER A 33 -12.39 20.42 3.14
CA SER A 33 -10.98 20.02 3.19
C SER A 33 -10.71 19.46 4.59
N MET A 34 -10.87 18.15 4.75
CA MET A 34 -10.47 17.44 5.95
C MET A 34 -8.94 17.58 6.03
N PRO A 35 -8.38 18.19 7.09
CA PRO A 35 -6.95 18.24 7.25
C PRO A 35 -6.45 16.79 7.31
N GLY A 36 -5.65 16.39 6.34
CA GLY A 36 -4.96 15.11 6.36
C GLY A 36 -4.23 15.01 7.69
N GLY A 37 -4.66 14.07 8.53
CA GLY A 37 -4.15 13.92 9.89
C GLY A 37 -2.63 13.86 9.87
N GLU A 38 -1.99 14.58 10.79
CA GLU A 38 -0.54 14.62 10.90
C GLU A 38 0.02 13.19 10.93
N LYS A 39 0.90 12.87 9.98
CA LYS A 39 1.55 11.55 9.92
C LYS A 39 2.37 11.35 11.20
N ALA A 40 2.43 10.11 11.67
CA ALA A 40 3.17 9.79 12.88
C ALA A 40 4.67 9.98 12.67
N ASP A 41 5.37 10.41 13.73
CA ASP A 41 6.82 10.50 13.74
C ASP A 41 7.45 9.12 13.43
N PRO A 42 8.27 8.99 12.37
CA PRO A 42 8.87 7.72 11.99
C PRO A 42 9.73 7.09 13.09
N ALA A 43 10.40 7.88 13.94
CA ALA A 43 11.22 7.33 15.02
C ALA A 43 10.35 6.62 16.07
N THR A 44 9.22 7.23 16.44
CA THR A 44 8.23 6.64 17.34
C THR A 44 7.64 5.35 16.76
N VAL A 45 7.25 5.35 15.48
CA VAL A 45 6.68 4.16 14.82
C VAL A 45 7.72 3.04 14.69
N PHE A 46 8.97 3.38 14.36
CA PHE A 46 10.06 2.41 14.28
C PHE A 46 10.36 1.76 15.64
N ALA A 47 10.35 2.54 16.72
CA ALA A 47 10.49 2.01 18.07
C ALA A 47 9.36 1.02 18.42
N ALA A 48 8.11 1.34 18.06
CA ALA A 48 6.97 0.45 18.27
C ALA A 48 7.08 -0.86 17.46
N LEU A 49 7.55 -0.80 16.21
CA LEU A 49 7.82 -1.99 15.41
C LEU A 49 8.92 -2.87 16.02
N ALA A 50 9.99 -2.26 16.54
CA ALA A 50 11.06 -2.99 17.19
C ALA A 50 10.54 -3.77 18.41
N GLU A 51 9.65 -3.18 19.20
CA GLU A 51 9.01 -3.87 20.34
C GLU A 51 8.20 -5.10 19.90
N ILE A 52 7.43 -5.01 18.81
CA ILE A 52 6.68 -6.15 18.25
C ILE A 52 7.63 -7.29 17.89
N ILE A 53 8.76 -6.97 17.25
CA ILE A 53 9.77 -7.96 16.87
C ILE A 53 10.40 -8.60 18.12
N TYR A 54 10.78 -7.81 19.13
CA TYR A 54 11.46 -8.32 20.33
C TYR A 54 10.56 -9.14 21.25
N GLN A 55 9.24 -8.93 21.22
CA GLN A 55 8.27 -9.71 21.99
C GLN A 55 8.00 -11.10 21.42
N GLY A 56 8.64 -11.48 20.30
CA GLY A 56 8.50 -12.79 19.70
C GLY A 56 7.21 -12.98 18.90
N SER A 57 6.68 -11.90 18.33
CA SER A 57 5.51 -11.94 17.44
C SER A 57 5.71 -12.91 16.28
N ASP A 58 4.60 -13.44 15.77
CA ASP A 58 4.62 -14.23 14.54
C ASP A 58 5.02 -13.34 13.34
N VAL A 59 5.67 -13.93 12.35
CA VAL A 59 6.10 -13.23 11.12
C VAL A 59 4.91 -12.59 10.41
N THR A 60 3.73 -13.21 10.46
CA THR A 60 2.49 -12.64 9.91
C THR A 60 2.08 -11.35 10.63
N GLU A 61 2.20 -11.32 11.96
CA GLU A 61 1.91 -10.13 12.76
C GLU A 61 2.88 -9.00 12.43
N MET A 62 4.16 -9.32 12.21
CA MET A 62 5.16 -8.34 11.78
C MET A 62 4.81 -7.74 10.41
N TYR A 63 4.43 -8.56 9.42
CA TYR A 63 4.05 -8.05 8.09
C TYR A 63 2.84 -7.13 8.14
N ALA A 64 1.82 -7.48 8.94
CA ALA A 64 0.67 -6.62 9.15
C ALA A 64 1.09 -5.29 9.81
N ALA A 65 1.93 -5.34 10.85
CA ALA A 65 2.42 -4.16 11.54
C ALA A 65 3.23 -3.23 10.61
N ILE A 66 4.06 -3.79 9.72
CA ILE A 66 4.80 -3.02 8.71
C ILE A 66 3.84 -2.29 7.77
N CYS A 67 2.79 -2.96 7.29
CA CYS A 67 1.81 -2.34 6.40
C CYS A 67 1.08 -1.18 7.09
N VAL A 68 0.68 -1.36 8.35
CA VAL A 68 0.06 -0.28 9.14
C VAL A 68 1.04 0.87 9.40
N ALA A 69 2.29 0.58 9.73
CA ALA A 69 3.32 1.59 9.93
C ALA A 69 3.57 2.44 8.67
N ALA A 70 3.52 1.81 7.48
CA ALA A 70 3.65 2.52 6.21
C ALA A 70 2.55 3.57 6.02
N THR A 71 1.28 3.25 6.32
CA THR A 71 0.17 4.22 6.20
C THR A 71 0.28 5.36 7.21
N LEU A 72 0.86 5.11 8.38
CA LEU A 72 1.07 6.12 9.42
C LEU A 72 2.23 7.07 9.13
N THR A 73 3.27 6.63 8.42
CA THR A 73 4.53 7.38 8.29
C THR A 73 4.79 7.91 6.88
N VAL A 74 4.32 7.24 5.84
CA VAL A 74 4.56 7.64 4.45
C VAL A 74 3.49 8.64 4.01
N ARG A 75 3.91 9.84 3.60
CA ARG A 75 3.01 10.86 3.04
C ARG A 75 2.34 10.32 1.77
N GLY A 76 1.02 10.45 1.70
CA GLY A 76 0.23 9.90 0.58
C GLY A 76 0.05 8.38 0.63
N CYS A 77 0.50 7.68 1.67
CA CYS A 77 0.16 6.27 1.83
C CYS A 77 -1.10 6.15 2.70
N ASP A 78 -2.19 5.72 2.10
CA ASP A 78 -3.45 5.43 2.81
C ASP A 78 -3.68 3.92 2.91
N HIS A 79 -3.14 3.16 1.95
CA HIS A 79 -3.24 1.72 1.85
C HIS A 79 -1.86 1.13 1.59
N ALA A 80 -1.50 0.05 2.28
CA ALA A 80 -0.23 -0.62 2.08
C ALA A 80 -0.34 -2.15 2.07
N SER A 81 0.46 -2.78 1.23
CA SER A 81 0.58 -4.24 1.12
C SER A 81 2.04 -4.66 1.00
N LEU A 82 2.30 -5.93 1.33
CA LEU A 82 3.60 -6.57 1.21
C LEU A 82 3.48 -7.78 0.28
N LEU A 83 4.10 -7.69 -0.90
CA LEU A 83 4.22 -8.77 -1.86
C LEU A 83 5.61 -9.39 -1.77
N VAL A 84 5.67 -10.72 -1.64
CA VAL A 84 6.92 -11.47 -1.51
C VAL A 84 6.99 -12.53 -2.60
N LEU A 85 8.17 -12.72 -3.17
CA LEU A 85 8.49 -13.91 -3.97
C LEU A 85 8.96 -15.03 -3.04
N ASP A 86 8.08 -15.98 -2.75
CA ASP A 86 8.35 -17.19 -1.97
C ASP A 86 8.58 -18.38 -2.92
N GLY A 87 9.84 -18.74 -3.11
CA GLY A 87 10.24 -19.69 -4.16
C GLY A 87 9.96 -19.12 -5.54
N ASP A 88 9.02 -19.73 -6.26
CA ASP A 88 8.55 -19.32 -7.58
C ASP A 88 7.15 -18.68 -7.55
N ARG A 89 6.63 -18.35 -6.36
CA ARG A 89 5.28 -17.82 -6.16
C ARG A 89 5.30 -16.43 -5.55
N TYR A 90 4.60 -15.50 -6.20
CA TYR A 90 4.28 -14.20 -5.62
C TYR A 90 3.11 -14.35 -4.64
N VAL A 91 3.30 -13.86 -3.42
CA VAL A 91 2.34 -13.97 -2.33
C VAL A 91 2.22 -12.66 -1.58
N THR A 92 1.00 -12.11 -1.47
CA THR A 92 0.72 -11.00 -0.56
C THR A 92 0.66 -11.54 0.86
N VAL A 93 1.69 -11.26 1.66
CA VAL A 93 1.86 -11.78 3.02
C VAL A 93 1.36 -10.83 4.11
N GLY A 94 1.11 -9.56 3.75
CA GLY A 94 0.58 -8.55 4.66
C GLY A 94 -0.17 -7.45 3.91
N ALA A 95 -1.18 -6.86 4.55
CA ALA A 95 -1.90 -5.70 4.05
C ALA A 95 -2.49 -4.88 5.22
N SER A 96 -2.53 -3.56 5.08
CA SER A 96 -3.18 -2.65 6.03
C SER A 96 -4.70 -2.83 6.06
N ASP A 97 -5.26 -3.24 4.92
CA ASP A 97 -6.69 -3.42 4.71
C ASP A 97 -6.97 -4.28 3.47
N ALA A 98 -8.25 -4.58 3.23
CA ALA A 98 -8.68 -5.42 2.12
C ALA A 98 -8.49 -4.77 0.74
N LEU A 99 -8.46 -3.43 0.66
CA LEU A 99 -8.27 -2.74 -0.62
C LEU A 99 -6.83 -2.91 -1.10
N ALA A 100 -5.84 -2.71 -0.22
CA ALA A 100 -4.43 -2.95 -0.54
C ALA A 100 -4.19 -4.37 -1.06
N LYS A 101 -4.75 -5.38 -0.38
CA LYS A 101 -4.66 -6.78 -0.81
C LYS A 101 -5.30 -7.03 -2.18
N LYS A 102 -6.44 -6.39 -2.46
CA LYS A 102 -7.12 -6.51 -3.75
C LYS A 102 -6.29 -5.89 -4.88
N ILE A 103 -5.58 -4.80 -4.61
CA ILE A 103 -4.72 -4.14 -5.59
C ILE A 103 -3.57 -5.07 -6.00
N ASP A 104 -2.86 -5.68 -5.04
CA ASP A 104 -1.84 -6.69 -5.38
C ASP A 104 -2.43 -7.83 -6.22
N GLN A 105 -3.59 -8.36 -5.82
CA GLN A 105 -4.22 -9.45 -6.56
C GLN A 105 -4.53 -9.07 -8.01
N MET A 106 -4.94 -7.82 -8.26
CA MET A 106 -5.18 -7.35 -9.64
C MET A 106 -3.90 -7.31 -10.47
N GLU A 107 -2.76 -6.93 -9.89
CA GLU A 107 -1.46 -6.97 -10.58
C GLU A 107 -1.01 -8.40 -10.86
N LEU A 108 -1.18 -9.30 -9.88
CA LEU A 108 -0.89 -10.73 -10.06
C LEU A 108 -1.75 -11.37 -11.15
N ASP A 109 -3.05 -11.05 -11.18
CA ASP A 109 -3.97 -11.55 -12.20
C ASP A 109 -3.65 -10.99 -13.59
N ALA A 110 -3.17 -9.75 -13.66
CA ALA A 110 -2.71 -9.12 -14.90
C ALA A 110 -1.34 -9.63 -15.35
N GLY A 111 -0.52 -10.12 -14.43
CA GLY A 111 0.90 -10.46 -14.66
C GLY A 111 1.75 -9.22 -14.95
N ASP A 112 1.30 -8.04 -14.51
CA ASP A 112 1.92 -6.74 -14.75
C ASP A 112 1.52 -5.79 -13.62
N GLY A 113 2.40 -4.84 -13.30
CA GLY A 113 2.12 -3.82 -12.31
C GLY A 113 3.31 -3.49 -11.42
N PRO A 114 3.25 -2.36 -10.72
CA PRO A 114 4.38 -1.82 -10.00
C PRO A 114 4.97 -2.72 -8.90
N CYS A 115 4.17 -3.58 -8.25
CA CYS A 115 4.70 -4.53 -7.27
C CYS A 115 5.52 -5.64 -7.93
N LEU A 116 5.04 -6.16 -9.05
CA LEU A 116 5.73 -7.20 -9.81
C LEU A 116 7.02 -6.65 -10.41
N ASP A 117 6.93 -5.51 -11.10
CA ASP A 117 8.08 -4.79 -11.67
C ASP A 117 9.18 -4.60 -10.62
N ALA A 118 8.81 -4.13 -9.41
CA ALA A 118 9.78 -3.84 -8.35
C ALA A 118 10.54 -5.10 -7.88
N ILE A 119 9.88 -6.26 -7.86
CA ILE A 119 10.52 -7.53 -7.48
C ILE A 119 11.41 -8.05 -8.61
N GLU A 120 10.94 -7.98 -9.86
CA GLU A 120 11.65 -8.51 -11.02
C GLU A 120 12.86 -7.67 -11.40
N GLU A 121 12.74 -6.34 -11.33
CA GLU A 121 13.81 -5.40 -11.64
C GLU A 121 14.76 -5.16 -10.44
N GLU A 122 14.39 -5.61 -9.24
CA GLU A 122 15.09 -5.34 -7.98
C GLU A 122 15.29 -3.83 -7.70
N THR A 123 14.36 -2.99 -8.17
CA THR A 123 14.42 -1.54 -7.98
C THR A 123 13.15 -1.00 -7.30
N PRO A 124 13.28 -0.01 -6.40
CA PRO A 124 12.12 0.64 -5.81
C PRO A 124 11.29 1.36 -6.88
N ARG A 125 10.00 1.03 -6.97
CA ARG A 125 9.06 1.71 -7.87
C ARG A 125 8.20 2.69 -7.11
N SER A 126 8.19 3.95 -7.55
CA SER A 126 7.30 4.99 -7.04
C SER A 126 6.67 5.71 -8.22
N THR A 127 5.37 5.96 -8.15
CA THR A 127 4.68 6.83 -9.09
C THR A 127 4.79 8.27 -8.58
N PRO A 128 5.21 9.24 -9.40
CA PRO A 128 5.20 10.65 -9.01
C PRO A 128 3.78 11.08 -8.60
N THR A 129 3.67 11.73 -7.44
CA THR A 129 2.43 12.35 -6.93
C THR A 129 2.18 13.72 -7.53
#